data_AF-A0A1X6YQU2-F1
#
_entry.id   AF-A0A1X6YQU2-F1
#
_cell.length_a   1.000
_cell.length_b   1.000
_cell.length_c   1.000
_cell.angle_alpha   90.00
_cell.angle_beta   90.00
_cell.angle_gamma   90.00
#
_symmetry.space_group_name_H-M   'P 1'
#
loop_
_entity.id
_entity.type
_entity.pdbx_description
1 polymer ?
#
loop_
_entity_poly.entity_id
_entity_poly.type
_entity_poly.pdbx_seq_one_letter_code
_entity_poly.pdbx_strand_id
1 'polypeptide(L)'
;MAIPALSRPRKTGLQKAFGEGSANKETVNTGYAIKGGAWHRAGLCTIVDPVEGRGEPSGEEYVAKAASQIEMPIGVVVRKTPGVTRWAKWNWRAVAVLPGAGPAAWLEMRREGEAVEYHAATLPLTLWADESEAYMVNLSDGQPSIYLVLRDALDGSQPMDAVLVTASPFEGQDYADTGEEIVEKIPMTEGLIAWVRDFALEHHRDEVFVKRRRDKKRTDLVEDGKGDARIRQDSDVYRAPRRIVQ
;
A
#
# COMPACT_ATOMS: atom_id res chain seq x y z
N MET A 1 23.29 -58.33 -4.94
CA MET A 1 24.73 -58.15 -4.65
C MET A 1 25.18 -56.89 -5.38
N ALA A 2 25.91 -55.93 -4.82
CA ALA A 2 26.25 -55.64 -3.42
C ALA A 2 26.50 -54.11 -3.29
N ILE A 3 26.24 -53.53 -2.11
CA ILE A 3 26.44 -52.09 -1.84
C ILE A 3 27.83 -51.90 -1.24
N PRO A 4 28.70 -51.00 -1.77
CA PRO A 4 29.86 -50.51 -1.03
C PRO A 4 29.48 -49.27 -0.20
N ALA A 5 29.92 -49.24 1.05
CA ALA A 5 29.60 -48.19 2.01
C ALA A 5 30.87 -47.45 2.49
N LEU A 6 30.64 -46.26 3.08
CA LEU A 6 31.55 -45.53 3.98
C LEU A 6 32.85 -44.93 3.39
N SER A 7 32.99 -43.60 3.52
CA SER A 7 33.77 -43.07 4.64
C SER A 7 33.34 -41.64 5.02
N ARG A 8 33.35 -41.32 6.32
CA ARG A 8 33.28 -39.95 6.85
C ARG A 8 34.62 -39.62 7.50
N PRO A 9 35.27 -38.47 7.22
CA PRO A 9 36.36 -37.99 8.06
C PRO A 9 35.82 -37.44 9.41
N ARG A 10 36.69 -37.45 10.41
CA ARG A 10 36.35 -37.29 11.83
C ARG A 10 36.34 -35.83 12.27
N LYS A 11 35.47 -35.51 13.24
CA LYS A 11 35.62 -34.30 14.07
C LYS A 11 36.89 -34.43 14.91
N THR A 12 37.79 -33.46 14.83
CA THR A 12 38.81 -33.17 15.85
C THR A 12 38.41 -31.87 16.54
N GLY A 13 38.31 -31.92 17.87
CA GLY A 13 38.01 -30.73 18.67
C GLY A 13 39.28 -30.06 19.15
N LEU A 14 39.21 -28.75 19.34
CA LEU A 14 40.10 -28.00 20.22
C LEU A 14 39.21 -27.25 21.22
N GLN A 15 39.47 -27.41 22.52
CA GLN A 15 38.70 -26.80 23.61
C GLN A 15 39.57 -25.80 24.39
N LYS A 16 38.99 -24.62 24.71
CA LYS A 16 39.33 -23.72 25.84
C LYS A 16 40.77 -23.12 25.79
N ALA A 17 41.15 -22.04 26.48
CA ALA A 17 40.59 -21.21 27.56
C ALA A 17 41.15 -19.75 27.38
N PHE A 18 40.73 -18.65 28.03
CA PHE A 18 39.64 -18.30 28.96
C PHE A 18 39.41 -16.76 28.92
N GLY A 19 38.71 -16.14 29.89
CA GLY A 19 38.66 -14.67 30.10
C GLY A 19 37.30 -14.04 29.75
N GLU A 20 36.24 -14.22 30.54
CA GLU A 20 35.93 -13.41 31.74
C GLU A 20 35.78 -11.90 31.46
N GLY A 21 34.56 -11.52 31.07
CA GLY A 21 34.03 -10.16 31.15
C GLY A 21 32.64 -10.23 31.78
N SER A 22 32.51 -9.71 33.01
CA SER A 22 31.31 -9.90 33.83
C SER A 22 30.14 -9.01 33.40
N ALA A 23 28.94 -9.57 33.54
CA ALA A 23 27.63 -8.93 33.65
C ALA A 23 27.49 -7.42 33.37
N ASN A 24 26.66 -7.10 32.37
CA ASN A 24 25.36 -6.53 32.73
C ASN A 24 24.26 -7.02 31.78
N LYS A 25 23.15 -7.51 32.35
CA LYS A 25 21.96 -7.95 31.60
C LYS A 25 20.85 -6.92 31.81
N GLU A 26 20.72 -5.98 30.89
CA GLU A 26 19.47 -5.23 30.73
C GLU A 26 18.77 -5.69 29.46
N THR A 27 18.08 -6.81 29.59
CA THR A 27 16.94 -7.13 28.73
C THR A 27 15.87 -6.06 28.93
N VAL A 28 15.86 -5.03 28.09
CA VAL A 28 14.68 -4.16 27.92
C VAL A 28 13.63 -4.97 27.17
N ASN A 29 12.91 -5.78 27.92
CA ASN A 29 11.80 -6.58 27.45
C ASN A 29 10.58 -5.68 27.24
N THR A 30 10.54 -4.95 26.11
CA THR A 30 9.32 -4.29 25.63
C THR A 30 8.35 -5.34 25.08
N GLY A 31 7.82 -6.17 25.99
CA GLY A 31 6.83 -7.18 25.66
C GLY A 31 5.50 -6.53 25.33
N TYR A 32 5.14 -6.49 24.04
CA TYR A 32 3.75 -6.28 23.63
C TYR A 32 2.94 -7.54 23.94
N ALA A 33 2.25 -7.52 25.08
CA ALA A 33 1.36 -8.60 25.48
C ALA A 33 0.07 -8.56 24.65
N ILE A 34 -0.16 -9.60 23.84
CA ILE A 34 -1.42 -9.78 23.11
C ILE A 34 -2.50 -10.25 24.10
N LYS A 35 -3.25 -9.33 24.71
CA LYS A 35 -4.42 -9.64 25.54
C LYS A 35 -5.50 -8.57 25.48
N GLY A 36 -6.66 -8.95 24.94
CA GLY A 36 -7.93 -8.22 25.07
C GLY A 36 -8.03 -7.00 24.15
N GLY A 37 -9.08 -6.95 23.32
CA GLY A 37 -9.32 -5.84 22.40
C GLY A 37 -9.71 -4.56 23.15
N ALA A 38 -8.74 -3.66 23.36
CA ALA A 38 -8.94 -2.24 23.64
C ALA A 38 -7.60 -1.51 23.39
N TRP A 39 -7.50 -0.70 22.33
CA TRP A 39 -6.27 0.03 22.01
C TRP A 39 -6.26 1.39 22.72
N HIS A 40 -5.38 1.55 23.70
CA HIS A 40 -5.13 2.85 24.35
C HIS A 40 -3.85 3.49 23.81
N ARG A 41 -3.94 4.78 23.47
CA ARG A 41 -2.77 5.62 23.13
C ARG A 41 -1.83 5.71 24.33
N ALA A 42 -0.58 5.28 24.16
CA ALA A 42 0.54 5.69 24.99
C ALA A 42 1.32 6.76 24.24
N GLY A 43 1.54 7.93 24.85
CA GLY A 43 2.28 9.03 24.23
C GLY A 43 3.31 9.65 25.17
N LEU A 44 4.43 10.09 24.59
CA LEU A 44 5.40 11.11 25.05
C LEU A 44 6.38 11.28 23.86
N CYS A 45 6.47 12.45 23.19
CA CYS A 45 7.12 13.71 23.60
C CYS A 45 8.63 13.50 23.90
N THR A 46 9.59 14.23 23.32
CA THR A 46 9.76 15.71 23.17
C THR A 46 10.88 16.05 22.16
N ILE A 47 11.00 17.32 21.71
CA ILE A 47 12.29 18.06 21.55
C ILE A 47 12.02 19.58 21.41
N VAL A 48 12.56 20.37 22.38
CA VAL A 48 12.92 21.83 22.43
C VAL A 48 11.98 22.92 21.86
N ASP A 49 11.85 24.14 22.40
CA ASP A 49 12.39 24.80 23.61
C ASP A 49 11.44 25.96 24.06
N PRO A 50 11.56 26.55 25.27
CA PRO A 50 10.54 27.42 25.84
C PRO A 50 10.66 28.90 25.43
N VAL A 51 9.51 29.55 25.16
CA VAL A 51 9.37 31.01 25.12
C VAL A 51 8.29 31.45 26.10
N GLU A 52 8.70 32.25 27.09
CA GLU A 52 7.85 32.76 28.15
C GLU A 52 7.02 33.97 27.66
N GLY A 53 5.71 33.77 27.46
CA GLY A 53 4.81 34.81 26.95
C GLY A 53 3.37 34.57 27.37
N ARG A 54 2.81 35.49 28.18
CA ARG A 54 1.47 35.35 28.78
C ARG A 54 0.35 35.50 27.75
N GLY A 55 -0.54 34.51 27.73
CA GLY A 55 -1.88 34.56 27.15
C GLY A 55 -2.52 33.19 27.24
N GLU A 56 -3.61 33.06 28.01
CA GLU A 56 -4.40 31.82 28.01
C GLU A 56 -5.16 31.72 26.67
N PRO A 57 -4.89 30.71 25.82
CA PRO A 57 -5.71 30.50 24.64
C PRO A 57 -7.04 29.89 25.06
N SER A 58 -8.14 30.60 24.78
CA SER A 58 -9.50 30.07 24.87
C SER A 58 -9.60 28.77 24.07
N GLY A 59 -10.16 27.71 24.68
CA GLY A 59 -10.08 26.33 24.23
C GLY A 59 -10.93 25.96 23.00
N GLU A 60 -10.95 26.79 21.97
CA GLU A 60 -11.60 26.54 20.68
C GLU A 60 -10.57 26.54 19.54
N GLU A 61 -10.16 25.32 19.18
CA GLU A 61 -9.91 24.92 17.80
C GLU A 61 -8.66 25.37 17.03
N TYR A 62 -7.47 25.22 17.63
CA TYR A 62 -6.29 24.79 16.85
C TYR A 62 -6.35 23.28 16.57
N VAL A 63 -7.37 22.84 15.81
CA VAL A 63 -7.32 21.53 15.16
C VAL A 63 -6.24 21.64 14.09
N ALA A 64 -5.05 21.13 14.39
CA ALA A 64 -3.99 20.99 13.40
C ALA A 64 -4.56 20.18 12.23
N LYS A 65 -4.74 20.82 11.08
CA LYS A 65 -5.25 20.16 9.88
C LYS A 65 -4.22 19.12 9.45
N ALA A 66 -4.46 17.87 9.82
CA ALA A 66 -3.62 16.74 9.42
C ALA A 66 -3.41 16.78 7.90
N ALA A 67 -2.18 16.57 7.46
CA ALA A 67 -1.82 16.69 6.05
C ALA A 67 -2.63 15.67 5.25
N SER A 68 -3.35 16.10 4.21
CA SER A 68 -4.18 15.20 3.38
C SER A 68 -3.36 14.18 2.57
N GLN A 69 -2.05 14.39 2.51
CA GLN A 69 -1.08 13.48 1.91
C GLN A 69 0.26 13.55 2.66
N ILE A 70 1.03 12.48 2.63
CA ILE A 70 2.46 12.47 2.98
C ILE A 70 3.26 11.73 1.90
N GLU A 71 4.55 12.03 1.77
CA GLU A 71 5.39 11.50 0.70
C GLU A 71 6.77 11.08 1.24
N MET A 72 7.32 9.99 0.71
CA MET A 72 8.69 9.55 0.98
C MET A 72 9.35 8.99 -0.29
N PRO A 73 10.61 9.34 -0.61
CA PRO A 73 11.32 8.69 -1.70
C PRO A 73 11.63 7.22 -1.36
N ILE A 74 11.29 6.32 -2.29
CA ILE A 74 11.49 4.88 -2.20
C ILE A 74 12.37 4.44 -3.36
N GLY A 75 13.54 3.89 -3.02
CA GLY A 75 14.38 3.19 -3.99
C GLY A 75 13.85 1.79 -4.26
N VAL A 76 13.70 1.40 -5.53
CA VAL A 76 13.23 0.06 -5.91
C VAL A 76 14.40 -0.82 -6.35
N VAL A 77 14.50 -2.01 -5.76
CA VAL A 77 15.55 -2.99 -6.07
C VAL A 77 14.99 -4.06 -6.99
N VAL A 78 15.52 -4.14 -8.21
CA VAL A 78 15.17 -5.15 -9.20
C VAL A 78 16.31 -6.16 -9.34
N ARG A 79 15.97 -7.44 -9.19
CA ARG A 79 16.91 -8.55 -9.32
C ARG A 79 16.80 -9.19 -10.71
N LYS A 80 17.91 -9.18 -11.42
CA LYS A 80 18.16 -9.97 -12.63
C LYS A 80 18.59 -11.38 -12.23
N THR A 81 17.99 -12.39 -12.84
CA THR A 81 18.40 -13.80 -12.71
C THR A 81 18.37 -14.50 -14.07
N PRO A 82 19.14 -15.58 -14.28
CA PRO A 82 18.99 -16.41 -15.48
C PRO A 82 17.55 -16.96 -15.58
N GLY A 83 16.97 -16.86 -16.77
CA GLY A 83 15.63 -17.41 -17.01
C GLY A 83 15.62 -18.93 -17.05
N VAL A 84 14.57 -19.54 -16.52
CA VAL A 84 14.41 -21.00 -16.44
C VAL A 84 13.84 -21.64 -17.72
N THR A 85 13.59 -20.84 -18.77
CA THR A 85 13.00 -21.31 -20.03
C THR A 85 13.86 -20.91 -21.23
N ARG A 86 13.70 -21.62 -22.35
CA ARG A 86 14.38 -21.29 -23.62
C ARG A 86 13.95 -19.96 -24.26
N TRP A 87 12.85 -19.37 -23.79
CA TRP A 87 12.21 -18.20 -24.42
C TRP A 87 12.59 -16.88 -23.74
N ALA A 88 12.84 -16.90 -22.43
CA ALA A 88 13.30 -15.75 -21.67
C ALA A 88 14.71 -16.04 -21.12
N LYS A 89 15.74 -15.36 -21.67
CA LYS A 89 17.13 -15.51 -21.19
C LYS A 89 17.32 -14.97 -19.77
N TRP A 90 16.56 -13.94 -19.40
CA TRP A 90 16.62 -13.27 -18.11
C TRP A 90 15.23 -13.23 -17.49
N ASN A 91 15.18 -13.38 -16.17
CA ASN A 91 14.02 -13.14 -15.34
C ASN A 91 14.33 -11.93 -14.45
N TRP A 92 13.52 -10.88 -14.57
CA TRP A 92 13.59 -9.66 -13.77
C TRP A 92 12.44 -9.68 -12.78
N ARG A 93 12.73 -9.46 -11.50
CA ARG A 93 11.69 -9.30 -10.46
C ARG A 93 12.09 -8.21 -9.49
N ALA A 94 11.11 -7.45 -9.02
CA ALA A 94 11.33 -6.57 -7.88
C ALA A 94 11.51 -7.41 -6.60
N VAL A 95 12.48 -7.06 -5.75
CA VAL A 95 12.84 -7.88 -4.58
C VAL A 95 12.86 -7.10 -3.26
N ALA A 96 13.08 -5.80 -3.29
CA ALA A 96 13.15 -4.97 -2.08
C ALA A 96 12.85 -3.50 -2.38
N VAL A 97 12.48 -2.77 -1.33
CA VAL A 97 12.29 -1.32 -1.31
C VAL A 97 13.24 -0.69 -0.29
N LEU A 98 13.72 0.51 -0.58
CA LEU A 98 14.69 1.27 0.19
C LEU A 98 14.08 2.62 0.61
N PRO A 99 13.52 2.73 1.83
CA PRO A 99 12.97 3.98 2.36
C PRO A 99 14.05 5.07 2.49
N GLY A 100 13.74 6.28 2.02
CA GLY A 100 14.66 7.42 2.09
C GLY A 100 15.86 7.33 1.14
N ALA A 101 15.79 6.51 0.09
CA ALA A 101 16.89 6.36 -0.85
C ALA A 101 17.15 7.65 -1.66
N GLY A 102 18.42 7.95 -1.92
CA GLY A 102 18.82 8.96 -2.91
C GLY A 102 18.62 8.45 -4.34
N PRO A 103 18.54 9.35 -5.34
CA PRO A 103 18.22 8.99 -6.72
C PRO A 103 19.22 8.01 -7.34
N ALA A 104 18.72 7.02 -8.08
CA ALA A 104 19.52 6.12 -8.90
C ALA A 104 18.83 5.80 -10.23
N ALA A 105 19.65 5.39 -11.20
CA ALA A 105 19.21 4.81 -12.47
C ALA A 105 20.04 3.54 -12.72
N TRP A 106 19.40 2.37 -12.50
CA TRP A 106 19.98 1.03 -12.71
C TRP A 106 21.39 0.81 -12.13
N LEU A 107 21.64 1.33 -10.93
CA LEU A 107 22.92 1.18 -10.24
C LEU A 107 23.08 -0.25 -9.70
N GLU A 108 24.12 -0.97 -10.10
CA GLU A 108 24.43 -2.30 -9.58
C GLU A 108 24.81 -2.22 -8.08
N MET A 109 24.02 -2.88 -7.22
CA MET A 109 24.24 -2.93 -5.78
C MET A 109 25.03 -4.18 -5.37
N ARG A 110 24.67 -5.34 -5.94
CA ARG A 110 25.22 -6.64 -5.57
C ARG A 110 25.18 -7.60 -6.76
N ARG A 111 26.18 -8.48 -6.83
CA ARG A 111 26.26 -9.58 -7.78
C ARG A 111 26.52 -10.89 -7.05
N GLU A 112 25.83 -11.95 -7.46
CA GLU A 112 25.98 -13.30 -6.93
C GLU A 112 25.91 -14.31 -8.08
N GLY A 113 27.10 -14.63 -8.63
CA GLY A 113 27.21 -15.39 -9.88
C GLY A 113 26.57 -14.63 -11.04
N GLU A 114 25.55 -15.24 -11.66
CA GLU A 114 24.76 -14.63 -12.74
C GLU A 114 23.56 -13.81 -12.24
N ALA A 115 23.25 -13.84 -10.93
CA ALA A 115 22.24 -12.99 -10.35
C ALA A 115 22.82 -11.60 -10.03
N VAL A 116 22.05 -10.55 -10.30
CA VAL A 116 22.47 -9.15 -10.05
C VAL A 116 21.30 -8.37 -9.50
N GLU A 117 21.53 -7.58 -8.45
CA GLU A 117 20.55 -6.68 -7.83
C GLU A 117 20.91 -5.24 -8.18
N TYR A 118 19.96 -4.53 -8.77
CA TYR A 118 20.08 -3.14 -9.20
C TYR A 118 19.14 -2.26 -8.40
N HIS A 119 19.61 -1.10 -7.95
CA HIS A 119 18.73 0.01 -7.60
C HIS A 119 18.24 0.61 -8.92
N ALA A 120 17.07 0.17 -9.38
CA ALA A 120 16.57 0.46 -10.72
C ALA A 120 16.15 1.91 -10.88
N ALA A 121 15.36 2.40 -9.93
CA ALA A 121 14.87 3.77 -9.87
C ALA A 121 14.60 4.20 -8.42
N THR A 122 14.43 5.50 -8.20
CA THR A 122 13.88 6.05 -6.96
C THR A 122 12.61 6.81 -7.32
N LEU A 123 11.49 6.45 -6.70
CA LEU A 123 10.17 7.02 -6.96
C LEU A 123 9.55 7.56 -5.66
N PRO A 124 8.70 8.60 -5.73
CA PRO A 124 7.93 9.03 -4.57
C PRO A 124 6.85 7.98 -4.25
N LEU A 125 6.79 7.55 -2.99
CA LEU A 125 5.63 6.87 -2.44
C LEU A 125 4.79 7.93 -1.72
N THR A 126 3.67 8.29 -2.33
CA THR A 126 2.69 9.23 -1.76
C THR A 126 1.55 8.43 -1.14
N LEU A 127 1.19 8.76 0.10
CA LEU A 127 -0.01 8.26 0.76
C LEU A 127 -1.07 9.36 0.78
N TRP A 128 -2.32 9.00 0.48
CA TRP A 128 -3.47 9.90 0.44
C TRP A 128 -4.48 9.54 1.52
N ALA A 129 -5.02 10.53 2.22
CA ALA A 129 -5.99 10.29 3.31
C ALA A 129 -7.25 9.53 2.83
N ASP A 130 -7.69 9.82 1.61
CA ASP A 130 -8.88 9.24 0.98
C ASP A 130 -8.69 7.75 0.62
N GLU A 131 -7.44 7.25 0.57
CA GLU A 131 -7.11 5.83 0.33
C GLU A 131 -6.85 5.04 1.62
N SER A 132 -7.08 5.63 2.80
CA SER A 132 -6.78 5.02 4.09
C SER A 132 -7.40 3.62 4.30
N GLU A 133 -8.60 3.36 3.77
CA GLU A 133 -9.21 2.01 3.77
C GLU A 133 -8.38 0.99 2.96
N ALA A 134 -7.88 1.40 1.79
CA ALA A 134 -7.05 0.56 0.93
C ALA A 134 -5.74 0.16 1.64
N TYR A 135 -5.13 1.09 2.38
CA TYR A 135 -3.95 0.80 3.20
C TYR A 135 -4.27 -0.15 4.35
N MET A 136 -5.42 -0.01 5.01
CA MET A 136 -5.87 -0.94 6.05
C MET A 136 -6.07 -2.37 5.52
N VAL A 137 -6.57 -2.52 4.29
CA VAL A 137 -6.65 -3.83 3.61
C VAL A 137 -5.25 -4.42 3.38
N ASN A 138 -4.31 -3.65 2.84
CA ASN A 138 -2.93 -4.10 2.62
C ASN A 138 -2.20 -4.47 3.93
N LEU A 139 -2.42 -3.71 5.00
CA LEU A 139 -1.88 -3.99 6.33
C LEU A 139 -2.52 -5.21 7.02
N SER A 140 -3.71 -5.62 6.57
CA SER A 140 -4.42 -6.81 7.05
C SER A 140 -4.05 -8.08 6.26
N ASP A 141 -3.39 -7.93 5.11
CA ASP A 141 -2.89 -9.01 4.28
C ASP A 141 -1.75 -9.75 5.01
N GLY A 142 -1.58 -11.06 4.76
CA GLY A 142 -0.56 -11.87 5.46
C GLY A 142 0.90 -11.45 5.19
N GLN A 143 1.11 -10.62 4.16
CA GLN A 143 2.38 -9.96 3.85
C GLN A 143 2.10 -8.58 3.23
N PRO A 144 2.01 -7.51 4.05
CA PRO A 144 1.81 -6.15 3.55
C PRO A 144 2.89 -5.79 2.54
N SER A 145 2.48 -5.26 1.39
CA SER A 145 3.34 -5.12 0.22
C SER A 145 3.22 -3.75 -0.44
N ILE A 146 4.33 -3.21 -0.90
CA ILE A 146 4.35 -2.11 -1.87
C ILE A 146 4.14 -2.70 -3.27
N TYR A 147 3.34 -2.02 -4.07
CA TYR A 147 3.06 -2.37 -5.45
C TYR A 147 3.93 -1.48 -6.36
N LEU A 148 4.73 -2.11 -7.21
CA LEU A 148 5.57 -1.44 -8.20
C LEU A 148 5.00 -1.71 -9.59
N VAL A 149 4.65 -0.64 -10.30
CA VAL A 149 4.21 -0.69 -11.69
C VAL A 149 5.44 -0.53 -12.59
N LEU A 150 5.71 -1.54 -13.40
CA LEU A 150 6.79 -1.58 -14.40
C LEU A 150 6.21 -1.60 -15.81
N ARG A 151 6.93 -1.02 -16.76
CA ARG A 151 6.70 -1.18 -18.21
C ARG A 151 8.00 -1.59 -18.90
N ASP A 152 7.90 -2.17 -20.10
CA ASP A 152 9.07 -2.38 -20.95
C ASP A 152 9.59 -1.01 -21.44
N ALA A 153 10.91 -0.83 -21.40
CA ALA A 153 11.53 0.44 -21.78
C ALA A 153 11.44 0.70 -23.29
N LEU A 154 10.87 1.84 -23.68
CA LEU A 154 10.56 2.16 -25.09
C LEU A 154 11.80 2.37 -25.98
N ASP A 155 12.90 2.86 -25.41
CA ASP A 155 14.13 3.19 -26.13
C ASP A 155 15.25 2.14 -25.97
N GLY A 156 15.05 1.13 -25.12
CA GLY A 156 16.04 0.10 -24.79
C GLY A 156 17.27 0.61 -24.04
N SER A 157 17.25 1.84 -23.51
CA SER A 157 18.35 2.40 -22.69
C SER A 157 18.54 1.64 -21.38
N GLN A 158 17.46 1.08 -20.86
CA GLN A 158 17.40 0.27 -19.64
C GLN A 158 16.47 -0.94 -19.82
N PRO A 159 16.49 -1.93 -18.91
CA PRO A 159 15.67 -3.14 -19.06
C PRO A 159 14.16 -2.90 -18.95
N MET A 160 13.75 -2.02 -18.04
CA MET A 160 12.35 -1.73 -17.70
C MET A 160 12.24 -0.30 -17.16
N ASP A 161 11.09 0.32 -17.32
CA ASP A 161 10.75 1.61 -16.74
C ASP A 161 9.91 1.42 -15.47
N ALA A 162 10.34 2.02 -14.36
CA ALA A 162 9.55 2.07 -13.14
C ALA A 162 8.62 3.28 -13.20
N VAL A 163 7.30 3.04 -13.23
CA VAL A 163 6.28 4.06 -13.50
C VAL A 163 5.67 4.62 -12.22
N LEU A 164 5.30 3.74 -11.28
CA LEU A 164 4.59 4.09 -10.05
C LEU A 164 4.97 3.15 -8.92
N VAL A 165 4.99 3.70 -7.69
CA VAL A 165 5.13 2.97 -6.43
C VAL A 165 3.95 3.35 -5.53
N THR A 166 3.15 2.37 -5.13
CA THR A 166 1.95 2.61 -4.30
C THR A 166 1.82 1.61 -3.15
N ALA A 167 1.17 2.06 -2.07
CA ALA A 167 0.72 1.22 -0.96
C ALA A 167 -0.76 0.82 -1.10
N SER A 168 -1.47 1.33 -2.11
CA SER A 168 -2.88 1.03 -2.38
C SER A 168 -3.00 -0.30 -3.14
N PRO A 169 -3.63 -1.34 -2.56
CA PRO A 169 -3.83 -2.62 -3.25
C PRO A 169 -4.86 -2.50 -4.38
N PHE A 170 -5.74 -1.50 -4.33
CA PHE A 170 -6.75 -1.23 -5.35
C PHE A 170 -6.12 -0.53 -6.57
N GLU A 171 -5.31 0.52 -6.36
CA GLU A 171 -4.56 1.16 -7.45
C GLU A 171 -3.61 0.16 -8.13
N GLY A 172 -2.91 -0.67 -7.34
CA GLY A 172 -2.09 -1.76 -7.88
C GLY A 172 -2.88 -2.80 -8.68
N GLN A 173 -4.16 -3.02 -8.37
CA GLN A 173 -5.04 -3.90 -9.15
C GLN A 173 -5.50 -3.24 -10.45
N ASP A 174 -5.88 -1.96 -10.44
CA ASP A 174 -6.33 -1.24 -11.64
C ASP A 174 -5.27 -1.25 -12.76
N TYR A 175 -3.98 -1.13 -12.40
CA TYR A 175 -2.87 -1.32 -13.33
C TYR A 175 -2.71 -2.78 -13.79
N ALA A 176 -2.89 -3.76 -12.90
CA ALA A 176 -2.77 -5.18 -13.25
C ALA A 176 -3.89 -5.65 -14.21
N ASP A 177 -5.11 -5.10 -14.06
CA ASP A 177 -6.27 -5.44 -14.89
C ASP A 177 -6.20 -4.81 -16.31
N THR A 178 -5.31 -3.85 -16.53
CA THR A 178 -5.07 -3.23 -17.86
C THR A 178 -4.23 -4.12 -18.77
N GLY A 179 -3.24 -4.83 -18.21
CA GLY A 179 -2.42 -5.82 -18.92
C GLY A 179 -1.33 -5.27 -19.85
N GLU A 180 -1.15 -3.94 -19.92
CA GLU A 180 0.02 -3.31 -20.56
C GLU A 180 1.20 -3.16 -19.56
N GLU A 181 0.89 -3.10 -18.27
CA GLU A 181 1.85 -2.99 -17.17
C GLU A 181 2.17 -4.33 -16.49
N ILE A 182 3.38 -4.42 -15.95
CA ILE A 182 3.82 -5.50 -15.06
C ILE A 182 3.75 -4.97 -13.62
N VAL A 183 2.80 -5.48 -12.82
CA VAL A 183 2.67 -5.11 -11.41
C VAL A 183 3.37 -6.14 -10.51
N GLU A 184 4.40 -5.69 -9.79
CA GLU A 184 5.18 -6.51 -8.85
C GLU A 184 4.82 -6.18 -7.39
N LYS A 185 4.59 -7.22 -6.58
CA LYS A 185 4.38 -7.10 -5.13
C LYS A 185 5.72 -7.22 -4.39
N ILE A 186 6.12 -6.17 -3.69
CA ILE A 186 7.35 -6.12 -2.88
C ILE A 186 6.98 -6.09 -1.40
N PRO A 187 7.39 -7.06 -0.57
CA PRO A 187 7.11 -7.05 0.87
C PRO A 187 7.63 -5.78 1.55
N MET A 188 6.80 -5.15 2.38
CA MET A 188 7.19 -3.98 3.16
C MET A 188 8.25 -4.33 4.22
N THR A 189 9.15 -3.39 4.49
CA THR A 189 9.99 -3.42 5.70
C THR A 189 9.15 -3.03 6.92
N GLU A 190 9.55 -3.47 8.13
CA GLU A 190 8.81 -3.16 9.37
C GLU A 190 8.62 -1.64 9.58
N GLY A 191 9.60 -0.83 9.18
CA GLY A 191 9.52 0.63 9.20
C GLY A 191 8.47 1.21 8.23
N LEU A 192 8.32 0.64 7.03
CA LEU A 192 7.25 1.02 6.11
C LEU A 192 5.87 0.58 6.62
N ILE A 193 5.76 -0.63 7.18
CA ILE A 193 4.51 -1.10 7.80
C ILE A 193 4.08 -0.13 8.90
N ALA A 194 5.01 0.29 9.76
CA ALA A 194 4.72 1.29 10.79
C ALA A 194 4.29 2.64 10.19
N TRP A 195 5.05 3.17 9.23
CA TRP A 195 4.77 4.48 8.60
C TRP A 195 3.40 4.52 7.89
N VAL A 196 3.09 3.51 7.06
CA VAL A 196 1.80 3.39 6.37
C VAL A 196 0.66 3.19 7.37
N ARG A 197 0.85 2.35 8.41
CA ARG A 197 -0.17 2.11 9.44
C ARG A 197 -0.46 3.36 10.26
N ASP A 198 0.56 4.10 10.68
CA ASP A 198 0.37 5.25 11.56
C ASP A 198 -0.33 6.39 10.79
N PHE A 199 -0.05 6.55 9.47
CA PHE A 199 -0.85 7.41 8.59
C PHE A 199 -2.28 6.89 8.40
N ALA A 200 -2.45 5.60 8.08
CA ALA A 200 -3.77 5.00 7.89
C ALA A 200 -4.64 5.15 9.14
N LEU A 201 -4.12 4.93 10.35
CA LEU A 201 -4.88 5.06 11.59
C LEU A 201 -5.27 6.51 11.96
N GLU A 202 -4.49 7.51 11.56
CA GLU A 202 -4.84 8.93 11.76
C GLU A 202 -5.92 9.41 10.78
N HIS A 203 -5.91 8.88 9.55
CA HIS A 203 -6.79 9.33 8.47
C HIS A 203 -8.02 8.45 8.23
N HIS A 204 -7.99 7.17 8.62
CA HIS A 204 -9.10 6.25 8.44
C HIS A 204 -10.28 6.61 9.33
N ARG A 205 -11.43 6.84 8.69
CA ARG A 205 -12.70 7.11 9.35
C ARG A 205 -13.70 6.07 8.88
N ASP A 206 -14.32 5.37 9.83
CA ASP A 206 -15.44 4.47 9.57
C ASP A 206 -16.65 5.27 9.07
N GLU A 207 -16.69 5.58 7.77
CA GLU A 207 -17.87 6.19 7.15
C GLU A 207 -19.00 5.15 7.09
N VAL A 208 -19.92 5.24 8.05
CA VAL A 208 -21.12 4.40 8.09
C VAL A 208 -21.92 4.65 6.80
N PHE A 209 -21.89 3.68 5.87
CA PHE A 209 -22.54 3.80 4.57
C PHE A 209 -24.06 4.07 4.68
N VAL A 210 -24.45 5.34 4.63
CA VAL A 210 -25.86 5.75 4.62
C VAL A 210 -26.42 5.51 3.23
N LYS A 211 -26.94 4.29 3.00
CA LYS A 211 -27.63 3.93 1.77
C LYS A 211 -28.73 4.96 1.46
N ARG A 212 -28.54 5.76 0.41
CA ARG A 212 -29.52 6.75 -0.05
C ARG A 212 -30.90 6.10 -0.18
N ARG A 213 -31.87 6.58 0.59
CA ARG A 213 -33.25 6.11 0.51
C ARG A 213 -33.80 6.57 -0.84
N ARG A 214 -34.17 5.63 -1.73
CA ARG A 214 -34.82 5.98 -2.99
C ARG A 214 -36.15 6.66 -2.66
N ASP A 215 -36.29 7.92 -3.05
CA ASP A 215 -37.57 8.62 -2.96
C ASP A 215 -38.63 7.84 -3.73
N LYS A 216 -39.62 7.33 -2.99
CA LYS A 216 -40.79 6.69 -3.58
C LYS A 216 -41.68 7.79 -4.15
N LYS A 217 -41.38 8.27 -5.36
CA LYS A 217 -42.37 9.01 -6.16
C LYS A 217 -43.64 8.15 -6.24
N ARG A 218 -44.78 8.74 -5.90
CA ARG A 218 -46.08 8.06 -5.92
C ARG A 218 -46.46 7.76 -7.37
N THR A 219 -46.35 6.51 -7.79
CA THR A 219 -46.68 6.02 -9.13
C THR A 219 -48.18 6.07 -9.43
N ASP A 220 -49.01 6.22 -8.40
CA ASP A 220 -50.48 6.25 -8.51
C ASP A 220 -51.01 7.65 -8.86
N LEU A 221 -50.15 8.51 -9.42
CA LEU A 221 -50.56 9.77 -10.02
C LEU A 221 -51.10 9.48 -11.42
N VAL A 222 -52.40 9.68 -11.61
CA VAL A 222 -53.00 9.74 -12.95
C VAL A 222 -52.52 11.02 -13.63
N GLU A 223 -51.47 10.90 -14.43
CA GLU A 223 -51.05 11.96 -15.34
C GLU A 223 -52.04 12.03 -16.52
N ASP A 224 -53.11 12.81 -16.36
CA ASP A 224 -53.84 13.36 -17.50
C ASP A 224 -52.81 14.16 -18.33
N GLY A 225 -52.40 13.60 -19.48
CA GLY A 225 -51.20 14.01 -20.21
C GLY A 225 -51.09 15.52 -20.42
N LYS A 226 -50.19 16.16 -19.66
CA LYS A 226 -49.86 17.58 -19.79
C LYS A 226 -48.89 17.81 -20.95
N GLY A 227 -49.43 17.77 -22.17
CA GLY A 227 -48.83 18.51 -23.28
C GLY A 227 -48.90 20.01 -22.98
N ASP A 228 -47.84 20.76 -23.32
CA ASP A 228 -47.91 22.22 -23.34
C ASP A 228 -48.97 22.64 -24.38
N ALA A 229 -49.95 23.45 -23.98
CA ALA A 229 -51.06 23.88 -24.83
C ALA A 229 -50.63 24.64 -26.10
N ARG A 230 -49.37 25.11 -26.18
CA ARG A 230 -48.78 25.75 -27.36
C ARG A 230 -48.23 24.76 -28.39
N ILE A 231 -48.03 23.48 -28.04
CA ILE A 231 -47.51 22.45 -28.94
C ILE A 231 -48.70 21.68 -29.53
N ARG A 232 -48.89 21.77 -30.86
CA ARG A 232 -49.80 20.85 -31.57
C ARG A 232 -49.24 19.44 -31.42
N GLN A 233 -49.98 18.59 -30.72
CA GLN A 233 -49.73 17.16 -30.70
C GLN A 233 -50.37 16.56 -31.95
N ASP A 234 -49.61 15.80 -32.75
CA ASP A 234 -50.19 15.03 -33.83
C ASP A 234 -51.19 14.01 -33.28
N SER A 235 -52.20 13.66 -34.08
CA SER A 235 -53.38 12.91 -33.62
C SER A 235 -53.13 11.47 -33.19
N ASP A 236 -51.89 10.96 -33.34
CA ASP A 236 -51.48 9.60 -32.94
C ASP A 236 -50.92 9.54 -31.50
N VAL A 237 -51.53 10.28 -30.59
CA VAL A 237 -51.31 10.14 -29.14
C VAL A 237 -52.47 9.36 -28.53
N TYR A 238 -52.27 8.05 -28.39
CA TYR A 238 -53.26 7.15 -27.78
C TYR A 238 -53.65 7.62 -26.37
N ARG A 239 -54.91 8.04 -26.21
CA ARG A 239 -55.50 8.39 -24.91
C ARG A 239 -56.31 7.22 -24.38
N ALA A 240 -55.93 6.69 -23.22
CA ALA A 240 -56.66 5.61 -22.56
C ALA A 240 -58.14 6.01 -22.30
N PRO A 241 -59.11 5.12 -22.57
CA PRO A 241 -60.53 5.43 -22.40
C PRO A 241 -60.87 5.69 -20.92
N ARG A 242 -61.58 6.80 -20.65
CA ARG A 242 -62.01 7.14 -19.29
C ARG A 242 -63.12 6.18 -18.85
N ARG A 243 -62.88 5.46 -17.74
CA ARG A 243 -63.87 4.59 -17.11
C ARG A 243 -64.98 5.45 -16.51
N ILE A 244 -66.14 5.48 -17.18
CA ILE A 244 -67.36 6.09 -16.62
C ILE A 244 -67.79 5.22 -15.45
N VAL A 245 -67.84 5.81 -14.26
CA VAL A 245 -68.46 5.19 -13.07
C VAL A 245 -69.92 5.64 -13.07
N GLN A 246 -70.84 4.68 -13.07
CA GLN A 246 -72.27 4.90 -12.81
C GLN A 246 -72.55 4.86 -11.30
#